data_AF-A0A354AUZ2-F1
#
_entry.id   AF-A0A354AUZ2-F1
#
_cell.length_a   1.000
_cell.length_b   1.000
_cell.length_c   1.000
_cell.angle_alpha   90.00
_cell.angle_beta   90.00
_cell.angle_gamma   90.00
#
_symmetry.space_group_name_H-M   'P 1'
#
loop_
_entity.id
_entity.type
_entity.pdbx_description
1 polymer ?
#
loop_
_entity_poly.entity_id
_entity_poly.type
_entity_poly.pdbx_seq_one_letter_code
_entity_poly.pdbx_strand_id
1 'polypeptide(L)'
;MAKKDEKIEGYGAEDIVVLEGLEPVRKRPGMYIGSTGPEGLHHLIWEIFDNSRDEAMGGFADHIEVALLPGNRVRVVDNGRGIPTDIHAKTKVSALETIMTTLHAGGKFEGTSYKVSGGLHGVGASVVNALSVFTKVEVHRDGAIHMQEYERGKRKAAVKKVGTTKFRGTIVTFEPDEMIFKEMGWNWNQIINHLRQQAYLVKGLQIVIIDARKSEEKLKLDNEVFLADFQLEVPSMSFYFDGGLVSLVRFYNQHQKPVHKNICYV
;
A
#
# COMPACT_ATOMS: atom_id res chain seq x y z
N MET A 1 18.32 -32.99 -45.30
CA MET A 1 17.15 -33.40 -44.49
C MET A 1 16.36 -32.15 -44.17
N ALA A 2 15.20 -31.96 -44.81
CA ALA A 2 14.34 -30.82 -44.55
C ALA A 2 13.77 -30.93 -43.13
N LYS A 3 13.80 -29.83 -42.36
CA LYS A 3 13.10 -29.72 -41.07
C LYS A 3 11.62 -29.98 -41.34
N LYS A 4 11.06 -30.93 -40.61
CA LYS A 4 9.64 -31.26 -40.65
C LYS A 4 8.89 -30.04 -40.09
N ASP A 5 8.07 -29.39 -40.91
CA ASP A 5 7.19 -28.32 -40.46
C ASP A 5 6.28 -28.86 -39.35
N GLU A 6 6.35 -28.27 -38.17
CA GLU A 6 5.41 -28.54 -37.10
C GLU A 6 4.03 -28.09 -37.57
N LYS A 7 3.11 -29.06 -37.74
CA LYS A 7 1.69 -28.76 -37.94
C LYS A 7 1.22 -28.00 -36.71
N ILE A 8 0.81 -26.75 -36.91
CA ILE A 8 0.01 -26.02 -35.93
C ILE A 8 -1.31 -26.80 -35.83
N GLU A 9 -1.50 -27.51 -34.72
CA GLU A 9 -2.80 -28.11 -34.39
C GLU A 9 -3.87 -27.01 -34.33
N GLY A 10 -5.09 -27.35 -34.72
CA GLY A 10 -6.17 -26.37 -34.88
C GLY A 10 -6.50 -25.66 -33.57
N TYR A 11 -6.66 -24.34 -33.62
CA TYR A 11 -7.10 -23.53 -32.48
C TYR A 11 -8.55 -23.87 -32.11
N GLY A 12 -8.73 -24.42 -30.91
CA GLY A 12 -10.01 -24.90 -30.37
C GLY A 12 -10.48 -24.12 -29.14
N ALA A 13 -11.61 -24.53 -28.58
CA ALA A 13 -12.14 -23.92 -27.36
C ALA A 13 -11.26 -24.21 -26.12
N GLU A 14 -10.57 -25.34 -26.14
CA GLU A 14 -9.61 -25.81 -25.14
C GLU A 14 -8.36 -24.92 -25.02
N ASP A 15 -8.03 -24.16 -26.06
CA ASP A 15 -6.91 -23.21 -26.05
C ASP A 15 -7.27 -21.88 -25.36
N ILE A 16 -8.56 -21.66 -25.04
CA ILE A 16 -9.04 -20.48 -24.34
C ILE A 16 -8.82 -20.64 -22.83
N VAL A 17 -7.84 -19.90 -22.30
CA VAL A 17 -7.54 -19.90 -20.86
C VAL A 17 -8.23 -18.74 -20.16
N VAL A 18 -9.06 -19.05 -19.16
CA VAL A 18 -9.63 -18.08 -18.23
C VAL A 18 -8.76 -18.04 -16.98
N LEU A 19 -8.27 -16.85 -16.63
CA LEU A 19 -7.49 -16.62 -15.40
C LEU A 19 -8.42 -16.09 -14.31
N GLU A 20 -8.45 -16.75 -13.15
CA GLU A 20 -9.38 -16.43 -12.06
C GLU A 20 -8.70 -15.64 -10.93
N GLY A 21 -9.51 -14.90 -10.17
CA GLY A 21 -9.05 -14.17 -8.98
C GLY A 21 -7.90 -13.20 -9.28
N LEU A 22 -6.74 -13.45 -8.66
CA LEU A 22 -5.55 -12.61 -8.77
C LEU A 22 -4.47 -13.19 -9.71
N GLU A 23 -4.75 -14.31 -10.38
CA GLU A 23 -3.83 -14.90 -11.36
C GLU A 23 -3.48 -13.95 -12.52
N PRO A 24 -4.42 -13.16 -13.09
CA PRO A 24 -4.10 -12.19 -14.13
C PRO A 24 -3.02 -11.19 -13.72
N VAL A 25 -3.06 -10.73 -12.46
CA VAL A 25 -2.09 -9.76 -11.91
C VAL A 25 -0.69 -10.33 -11.93
N ARG A 26 -0.52 -11.58 -11.45
CA ARG A 26 0.78 -12.25 -11.41
C ARG A 26 1.29 -12.61 -12.81
N LYS A 27 0.39 -12.93 -13.74
CA LYS A 27 0.74 -13.29 -15.12
C LYS A 27 1.14 -12.07 -15.96
N ARG A 28 0.57 -10.90 -15.66
CA ARG A 28 0.76 -9.63 -16.38
C ARG A 28 0.95 -8.44 -15.42
N PRO A 29 1.97 -8.45 -14.54
CA PRO A 29 2.15 -7.44 -13.49
C PRO A 29 2.30 -6.03 -14.05
N GLY A 30 2.99 -5.85 -15.18
CA GLY A 30 3.18 -4.53 -15.80
C GLY A 30 1.87 -3.82 -16.19
N MET A 31 0.77 -4.55 -16.41
CA MET A 31 -0.54 -3.94 -16.66
C MET A 31 -1.10 -3.24 -15.40
N TYR A 32 -0.72 -3.69 -14.22
CA TYR A 32 -1.25 -3.21 -12.93
C TYR A 32 -0.31 -2.23 -12.23
N ILE A 33 1.01 -2.45 -12.31
CA ILE A 33 2.03 -1.65 -11.62
C ILE A 33 3.02 -0.95 -12.57
N GLY A 34 2.73 -0.97 -13.88
CA GLY A 34 3.55 -0.33 -14.92
C GLY A 34 4.79 -1.12 -15.32
N SER A 35 5.62 -1.52 -14.36
CA SER A 35 6.85 -2.31 -14.60
C SER A 35 7.08 -3.35 -13.50
N THR A 36 7.98 -4.31 -13.72
CA THR A 36 8.51 -5.19 -12.65
C THR A 36 9.94 -4.81 -12.27
N GLY A 37 10.37 -3.61 -12.66
CA GLY A 37 11.63 -3.01 -12.26
C GLY A 37 11.47 -2.17 -10.99
N PRO A 38 12.47 -1.33 -10.66
CA PRO A 38 12.46 -0.48 -9.46
C PRO A 38 11.21 0.38 -9.32
N GLU A 39 10.68 0.96 -10.40
CA GLU A 39 9.50 1.83 -10.34
C GLU A 39 8.26 1.06 -9.89
N GLY A 40 8.00 -0.11 -10.47
CA GLY A 40 6.88 -0.96 -10.10
C GLY A 40 7.01 -1.56 -8.70
N LEU A 41 8.24 -1.84 -8.26
CA LEU A 41 8.52 -2.28 -6.89
C LEU A 41 8.07 -1.22 -5.88
N HIS A 42 8.49 0.04 -6.07
CA HIS A 42 8.07 1.16 -5.22
C HIS A 42 6.58 1.45 -5.33
N HIS A 43 5.97 1.14 -6.49
CA HIS A 43 4.53 1.27 -6.68
C HIS A 43 3.71 0.45 -5.68
N LEU A 44 4.24 -0.66 -5.18
CA LEU A 44 3.59 -1.42 -4.13
C LEU A 44 3.44 -0.61 -2.83
N ILE A 45 4.44 0.21 -2.48
CA ILE A 45 4.36 1.12 -1.33
C ILE A 45 3.31 2.19 -1.58
N TRP A 46 3.30 2.79 -2.78
CA TRP A 46 2.35 3.85 -3.12
C TRP A 46 0.91 3.37 -3.01
N GLU A 47 0.60 2.17 -3.50
CA GLU A 47 -0.78 1.63 -3.45
C GLU A 47 -1.30 1.47 -2.02
N ILE A 48 -0.46 0.99 -1.10
CA ILE A 48 -0.87 0.87 0.31
C ILE A 48 -0.93 2.24 0.98
N PHE A 49 0.11 3.06 0.80
CA PHE A 49 0.18 4.42 1.35
C PHE A 49 -0.98 5.30 0.86
N ASP A 50 -1.36 5.23 -0.41
CA ASP A 50 -2.44 6.04 -0.98
C ASP A 50 -3.80 5.66 -0.40
N ASN A 51 -4.01 4.39 -0.04
CA ASN A 51 -5.22 3.98 0.69
C ASN A 51 -5.27 4.62 2.09
N SER A 52 -4.13 4.70 2.79
CA SER A 52 -4.01 5.42 4.05
C SER A 52 -4.18 6.94 3.88
N ARG A 53 -3.61 7.53 2.82
CA ARG A 53 -3.79 8.95 2.48
C ARG A 53 -5.24 9.28 2.18
N ASP A 54 -5.99 8.38 1.54
CA ASP A 54 -7.42 8.57 1.27
C ASP A 54 -8.25 8.63 2.57
N GLU A 55 -7.86 7.93 3.64
CA GLU A 55 -8.45 8.13 4.97
C GLU A 55 -8.16 9.54 5.50
N ALA A 56 -6.93 10.03 5.32
CA ALA A 56 -6.55 11.38 5.75
C ALA A 56 -7.27 12.48 4.96
N MET A 57 -7.39 12.33 3.64
CA MET A 57 -8.19 13.22 2.78
C MET A 57 -9.67 13.21 3.17
N GLY A 58 -10.18 12.09 3.67
CA GLY A 58 -11.52 11.96 4.26
C GLY A 58 -11.66 12.57 5.66
N GLY A 59 -10.56 13.04 6.28
CA GLY A 59 -10.54 13.57 7.65
C GLY A 59 -10.57 12.52 8.74
N PHE A 60 -10.21 11.27 8.43
CA PHE A 60 -10.28 10.14 9.36
C PHE A 60 -8.92 9.69 9.90
N ALA A 61 -7.82 10.09 9.26
CA ALA A 61 -6.45 9.83 9.67
C ALA A 61 -5.65 11.13 9.70
N ASP A 62 -4.73 11.25 10.64
CA ASP A 62 -3.76 12.35 10.74
C ASP A 62 -2.31 11.86 10.90
N HIS A 63 -2.11 10.54 10.99
CA HIS A 63 -0.79 9.92 11.11
C HIS A 63 -0.67 8.68 10.24
N ILE A 64 0.34 8.66 9.37
CA ILE A 64 0.74 7.50 8.57
C ILE A 64 2.23 7.22 8.79
N GLU A 65 2.58 5.95 9.00
CA GLU A 65 3.97 5.49 9.12
C GLU A 65 4.29 4.47 8.01
N VAL A 66 5.41 4.65 7.32
CA VAL A 66 5.97 3.71 6.36
C VAL A 66 7.33 3.24 6.86
N ALA A 67 7.45 1.97 7.23
CA ALA A 67 8.68 1.37 7.71
C ALA A 67 9.23 0.34 6.71
N LEU A 68 10.50 0.50 6.35
CA LEU A 68 11.28 -0.52 5.66
C LEU A 68 11.89 -1.45 6.71
N LEU A 69 11.52 -2.72 6.67
CA LEU A 69 11.89 -3.72 7.67
C LEU A 69 12.97 -4.66 7.13
N PRO A 70 13.65 -5.44 8.00
CA PRO A 70 14.52 -6.53 7.57
C PRO A 70 13.78 -7.53 6.66
N GLY A 71 14.51 -8.20 5.77
CA GLY A 71 13.95 -9.18 4.84
C GLY A 71 13.10 -8.58 3.72
N ASN A 72 13.41 -7.35 3.28
CA ASN A 72 12.68 -6.61 2.23
C ASN A 72 11.19 -6.35 2.52
N ARG A 73 10.76 -6.52 3.77
CA ARG A 73 9.39 -6.22 4.17
C ARG A 73 9.15 -4.72 4.25
N VAL A 74 7.92 -4.32 3.92
CA VAL A 74 7.43 -2.97 4.13
C VAL A 74 6.21 -3.06 5.03
N ARG A 75 6.12 -2.14 5.99
CA ARG A 75 4.96 -1.98 6.87
C ARG A 75 4.42 -0.57 6.73
N VAL A 76 3.13 -0.45 6.42
CA VAL A 76 2.41 0.81 6.36
C VAL A 76 1.33 0.79 7.44
N VAL A 77 1.26 1.85 8.22
CA VAL A 77 0.29 2.04 9.31
C VAL A 77 -0.44 3.35 9.10
N ASP A 78 -1.75 3.34 9.27
CA ASP A 78 -2.56 4.55 9.44
C ASP A 78 -3.43 4.47 10.68
N ASN A 79 -3.85 5.63 11.17
CA ASN A 79 -4.84 5.75 12.24
C ASN A 79 -6.26 6.09 11.73
N GLY A 80 -6.59 5.61 10.53
CA GLY A 80 -7.88 5.81 9.88
C GLY A 80 -9.05 5.08 10.54
N ARG A 81 -10.14 4.87 9.81
CA ARG A 81 -11.32 4.13 10.30
C ARG A 81 -11.08 2.62 10.48
N GLY A 82 -10.09 2.07 9.77
CA GLY A 82 -9.90 0.63 9.63
C GLY A 82 -10.84 0.02 8.59
N ILE A 83 -10.29 -0.88 7.76
CA ILE A 83 -11.06 -1.62 6.74
C ILE A 83 -12.25 -2.36 7.41
N PRO A 84 -13.46 -2.39 6.81
CA PRO A 84 -14.55 -3.18 7.37
C PRO A 84 -14.21 -4.67 7.43
N THR A 85 -14.60 -5.35 8.51
CA THR A 85 -14.30 -6.79 8.71
C THR A 85 -15.54 -7.67 8.70
N ASP A 86 -16.72 -7.07 8.62
CA ASP A 86 -18.00 -7.75 8.49
C ASP A 86 -18.08 -8.58 7.19
N ILE A 87 -18.93 -9.60 7.20
CA ILE A 87 -19.17 -10.44 6.03
C ILE A 87 -19.83 -9.61 4.92
N HIS A 88 -19.19 -9.57 3.76
CA HIS A 88 -19.69 -8.89 2.59
C HIS A 88 -20.79 -9.71 1.89
N ALA A 89 -21.91 -9.06 1.60
CA ALA A 89 -23.15 -9.74 1.19
C ALA A 89 -23.01 -10.57 -0.10
N LYS A 90 -22.18 -10.13 -1.06
CA LYS A 90 -22.01 -10.82 -2.35
C LYS A 90 -20.94 -11.91 -2.31
N THR A 91 -19.77 -11.62 -1.73
CA THR A 91 -18.61 -12.52 -1.71
C THR A 91 -18.65 -13.53 -0.58
N LYS A 92 -19.53 -13.34 0.41
CA LYS A 92 -19.76 -14.25 1.56
C LYS A 92 -18.54 -14.47 2.46
N VAL A 93 -17.52 -13.64 2.29
CA VAL A 93 -16.33 -13.56 3.13
C VAL A 93 -16.24 -12.14 3.70
N SER A 94 -15.33 -11.89 4.64
CA SER A 94 -15.16 -10.54 5.20
C SER A 94 -14.89 -9.51 4.11
N ALA A 95 -15.26 -8.24 4.35
CA ALA A 95 -14.93 -7.17 3.43
C ALA A 95 -13.41 -6.96 3.31
N LEU A 96 -12.64 -7.14 4.40
CA LEU A 96 -11.18 -7.20 4.38
C LEU A 96 -10.66 -8.23 3.36
N GLU A 97 -11.14 -9.46 3.45
CA GLU A 97 -10.72 -10.49 2.50
C GLU A 97 -11.12 -10.14 1.07
N THR A 98 -12.35 -9.64 0.89
CA THR A 98 -12.88 -9.23 -0.41
C THR A 98 -11.96 -8.21 -1.10
N ILE A 99 -11.56 -7.14 -0.39
CA ILE A 99 -10.69 -6.12 -1.00
C ILE A 99 -9.26 -6.61 -1.25
N MET A 100 -8.81 -7.64 -0.53
CA MET A 100 -7.46 -8.20 -0.68
C MET A 100 -7.39 -9.29 -1.75
N THR A 101 -8.50 -9.94 -2.11
CA THR A 101 -8.52 -11.09 -3.03
C THR A 101 -9.33 -10.90 -4.31
N THR A 102 -10.02 -9.76 -4.46
CA THR A 102 -10.91 -9.51 -5.61
C THR A 102 -10.54 -8.18 -6.27
N LEU A 103 -10.27 -8.24 -7.58
CA LEU A 103 -10.08 -7.03 -8.38
C LEU A 103 -11.40 -6.26 -8.50
N HIS A 104 -11.29 -4.94 -8.58
CA HIS A 104 -12.44 -4.03 -8.69
C HIS A 104 -13.41 -4.13 -7.51
N ALA A 105 -12.86 -4.35 -6.31
CA ALA A 105 -13.60 -4.35 -5.05
C ALA A 105 -13.13 -3.21 -4.15
N GLY A 106 -14.06 -2.36 -3.70
CA GLY A 106 -13.74 -1.23 -2.83
C GLY A 106 -14.90 -0.28 -2.61
N GLY A 107 -14.79 0.58 -1.59
CA GLY A 107 -15.81 1.58 -1.25
C GLY A 107 -15.73 2.90 -2.03
N LYS A 108 -14.84 3.00 -3.03
CA LYS A 108 -14.49 4.24 -3.72
C LYS A 108 -15.21 4.44 -5.07
N PHE A 109 -16.15 3.57 -5.44
CA PHE A 109 -16.84 3.63 -6.73
C PHE A 109 -18.02 4.61 -6.78
N GLU A 110 -18.77 4.75 -5.67
CA GLU A 110 -20.05 5.47 -5.67
C GLU A 110 -20.01 6.78 -4.85
N GLY A 111 -18.83 7.26 -4.46
CA GLY A 111 -18.63 8.56 -3.78
C GLY A 111 -19.25 8.70 -2.38
N THR A 112 -19.94 7.68 -1.87
CA THR A 112 -20.64 7.71 -0.57
C THR A 112 -19.70 7.56 0.63
N SER A 113 -18.68 6.72 0.50
CA SER A 113 -17.73 6.42 1.60
C SER A 113 -16.50 7.34 1.62
N TYR A 114 -16.15 7.89 0.46
CA TYR A 114 -15.07 8.86 0.24
C TYR A 114 -15.58 9.95 -0.69
N LYS A 115 -15.67 11.19 -0.19
CA LYS A 115 -16.09 12.34 -1.02
C LYS A 115 -15.04 12.71 -2.06
N VAL A 116 -13.77 12.49 -1.75
CA VAL A 116 -12.61 12.65 -2.63
C VAL A 116 -11.60 11.55 -2.26
N SER A 117 -11.10 10.83 -3.25
CA SER A 117 -10.04 9.82 -3.08
C SER A 117 -9.16 9.74 -4.33
N GLY A 118 -7.88 9.43 -4.16
CA GLY A 118 -6.97 9.13 -5.27
C GLY A 118 -7.20 7.74 -5.84
N GLY A 119 -7.55 6.76 -5.00
CA GLY A 119 -7.89 5.41 -5.45
C GLY A 119 -9.28 5.34 -6.07
N LEU A 120 -9.38 4.84 -7.31
CA LEU A 120 -10.66 4.75 -8.04
C LEU A 120 -10.95 3.36 -8.64
N HIS A 121 -9.91 2.56 -8.87
CA HIS A 121 -10.06 1.30 -9.61
C HIS A 121 -10.44 0.10 -8.72
N GLY A 122 -10.23 0.19 -7.41
CA GLY A 122 -10.46 -0.91 -6.47
C GLY A 122 -9.54 -2.12 -6.70
N VAL A 123 -8.28 -1.89 -7.08
CA VAL A 123 -7.30 -2.96 -7.36
C VAL A 123 -6.03 -2.89 -6.52
N GLY A 124 -5.62 -1.71 -6.05
CA GLY A 124 -4.31 -1.48 -5.43
C GLY A 124 -3.87 -2.51 -4.39
N ALA A 125 -4.63 -2.62 -3.28
CA ALA A 125 -4.29 -3.55 -2.20
C ALA A 125 -4.28 -5.02 -2.64
N SER A 126 -5.22 -5.42 -3.50
CA SER A 126 -5.25 -6.78 -4.06
C SER A 126 -4.08 -7.06 -5.01
N VAL A 127 -3.59 -6.05 -5.73
CA VAL A 127 -2.40 -6.14 -6.59
C VAL A 127 -1.15 -6.32 -5.74
N VAL A 128 -1.00 -5.53 -4.67
CA VAL A 128 0.10 -5.69 -3.71
C VAL A 128 0.09 -7.09 -3.11
N ASN A 129 -1.07 -7.58 -2.69
CA ASN A 129 -1.23 -8.94 -2.19
C ASN A 129 -0.83 -10.01 -3.22
N ALA A 130 -1.31 -9.87 -4.45
CA ALA A 130 -1.00 -10.79 -5.55
C ALA A 130 0.51 -10.88 -5.83
N LEU A 131 1.20 -9.74 -5.76
CA LEU A 131 2.62 -9.60 -6.11
C LEU A 131 3.58 -9.79 -4.93
N SER A 132 3.08 -10.25 -3.78
CA SER A 132 3.86 -10.47 -2.56
C SER A 132 3.92 -11.94 -2.17
N VAL A 133 5.07 -12.43 -1.71
CA VAL A 133 5.19 -13.77 -1.09
C VAL A 133 4.52 -13.81 0.27
N PHE A 134 4.43 -12.66 0.95
CA PHE A 134 3.77 -12.52 2.23
C PHE A 134 3.00 -11.21 2.27
N THR A 135 1.75 -11.25 2.75
CA THR A 135 1.01 -10.07 3.17
C THR A 135 0.27 -10.36 4.46
N LYS A 136 0.38 -9.49 5.47
CA LYS A 136 -0.40 -9.51 6.70
C LYS A 136 -1.14 -8.18 6.83
N VAL A 137 -2.45 -8.24 7.04
CA VAL A 137 -3.27 -7.06 7.31
C VAL A 137 -3.87 -7.18 8.69
N GLU A 138 -3.64 -6.17 9.51
CA GLU A 138 -4.21 -6.02 10.85
C GLU A 138 -5.12 -4.80 10.86
N VAL A 139 -6.37 -5.00 11.25
CA VAL A 139 -7.40 -3.97 11.32
C VAL A 139 -7.77 -3.76 12.76
N HIS A 140 -7.56 -2.54 13.23
CA HIS A 140 -7.94 -2.08 14.55
C HIS A 140 -9.24 -1.29 14.42
N ARG A 141 -10.35 -1.89 14.84
CA ARG A 141 -11.69 -1.33 14.68
C ARG A 141 -12.65 -1.89 15.72
N ASP A 142 -13.54 -1.04 16.22
CA ASP A 142 -14.59 -1.41 17.19
C ASP A 142 -14.04 -2.13 18.44
N GLY A 143 -12.88 -1.69 18.92
CA GLY A 143 -12.21 -2.22 20.11
C GLY A 143 -11.50 -3.57 19.91
N ALA A 144 -11.47 -4.10 18.69
CA ALA A 144 -10.90 -5.40 18.35
C ALA A 144 -9.78 -5.29 17.32
N ILE A 145 -8.83 -6.22 17.41
CA ILE A 145 -7.80 -6.43 16.39
C ILE A 145 -8.25 -7.63 15.55
N HIS A 146 -8.47 -7.40 14.27
CA HIS A 146 -8.74 -8.44 13.29
C HIS A 146 -7.53 -8.61 12.38
N MET A 147 -7.19 -9.83 12.01
CA MET A 147 -6.00 -10.10 11.20
C MET A 147 -6.28 -11.15 10.13
N GLN A 148 -5.64 -10.97 8.98
CA GLN A 148 -5.54 -11.98 7.92
C GLN A 148 -4.17 -11.98 7.25
N GLU A 149 -3.68 -13.18 6.96
CA GLU A 149 -2.45 -13.41 6.21
C GLU A 149 -2.73 -14.03 4.83
N TYR A 150 -1.85 -13.71 3.90
CA TYR A 150 -1.89 -14.16 2.52
C TYR A 150 -0.50 -14.56 2.02
N GLU A 151 -0.49 -15.47 1.06
CA GLU A 151 0.68 -15.89 0.31
C GLU A 151 0.35 -15.80 -1.18
N ARG A 152 1.01 -14.90 -1.92
CA ARG A 152 0.81 -14.72 -3.37
C ARG A 152 -0.66 -14.49 -3.76
N GLY A 153 -1.35 -13.64 -3.01
CA GLY A 153 -2.77 -13.33 -3.22
C GLY A 153 -3.75 -14.34 -2.60
N LYS A 154 -3.27 -15.49 -2.10
CA LYS A 154 -4.14 -16.53 -1.53
C LYS A 154 -4.23 -16.39 -0.02
N ARG A 155 -5.44 -16.32 0.53
CA ARG A 155 -5.66 -16.28 1.98
C ARG A 155 -5.13 -17.56 2.65
N LYS A 156 -4.43 -17.43 3.78
CA LYS A 156 -3.96 -18.59 4.58
C LYS A 156 -5.04 -19.10 5.53
N ALA A 157 -5.88 -18.20 6.04
CA ALA A 157 -7.05 -18.50 6.84
C ALA A 157 -8.09 -17.39 6.67
N ALA A 158 -9.33 -17.63 7.09
CA ALA A 158 -10.33 -16.56 7.20
C ALA A 158 -9.88 -15.50 8.23
N VAL A 159 -10.43 -14.28 8.14
CA VAL A 159 -10.20 -13.20 9.12
C VAL A 159 -10.52 -13.69 10.53
N LYS A 160 -9.62 -13.41 11.48
CA LYS A 160 -9.78 -13.77 12.89
C LYS A 160 -9.62 -12.54 13.77
N LYS A 161 -10.41 -12.49 14.85
CA LYS A 161 -10.12 -11.60 15.97
C LYS A 161 -8.93 -12.16 16.75
N VAL A 162 -7.85 -11.39 16.82
CA VAL A 162 -6.58 -11.79 17.48
C VAL A 162 -6.32 -11.03 18.78
N GLY A 163 -7.10 -10.00 19.08
CA GLY A 163 -6.92 -9.23 20.31
C GLY A 163 -7.97 -8.13 20.50
N THR A 164 -7.71 -7.29 21.49
CA THR A 164 -8.47 -6.06 21.77
C THR A 164 -7.54 -4.85 21.67
N THR A 165 -8.09 -3.68 21.37
CA THR A 165 -7.27 -2.48 21.15
C THR A 165 -8.06 -1.21 21.46
N LYS A 166 -7.34 -0.16 21.87
CA LYS A 166 -7.87 1.22 21.94
C LYS A 166 -7.51 2.04 20.69
N PHE A 167 -6.61 1.51 19.87
CA PHE A 167 -6.22 2.12 18.61
C PHE A 167 -7.31 1.89 17.55
N ARG A 168 -7.33 2.74 16.52
CA ARG A 168 -8.15 2.56 15.33
C ARG A 168 -7.29 2.82 14.11
N GLY A 169 -7.35 1.95 13.11
CA GLY A 169 -6.51 2.07 11.93
C GLY A 169 -6.28 0.75 11.21
N THR A 170 -5.42 0.80 10.20
CA THR A 170 -5.00 -0.36 9.42
C THR A 170 -3.48 -0.46 9.42
N ILE A 171 -2.97 -1.68 9.60
CA ILE A 171 -1.56 -2.02 9.43
C ILE A 171 -1.47 -3.03 8.30
N VAL A 172 -0.68 -2.73 7.27
CA VAL A 172 -0.39 -3.66 6.17
C VAL A 172 1.11 -3.92 6.15
N THR A 173 1.50 -5.17 6.28
CA THR A 173 2.89 -5.61 6.12
C THR A 173 2.97 -6.52 4.91
N PHE A 174 3.88 -6.26 3.97
CA PHE A 174 4.05 -7.08 2.78
C PHE A 174 5.51 -7.31 2.42
N GLU A 175 5.77 -8.40 1.69
CA GLU A 175 7.08 -8.81 1.19
C GLU A 175 6.96 -9.11 -0.32
N PRO A 176 7.55 -8.30 -1.21
CA PRO A 176 7.44 -8.50 -2.65
C PRO A 176 7.96 -9.87 -3.11
N ASP A 177 7.35 -10.42 -4.15
CA ASP A 177 7.74 -11.72 -4.69
C ASP A 177 8.96 -11.64 -5.60
N GLU A 178 10.08 -12.20 -5.15
CA GLU A 178 11.35 -12.28 -5.89
C GLU A 178 11.26 -13.03 -7.23
N MET A 179 10.22 -13.86 -7.41
CA MET A 179 9.98 -14.48 -8.71
C MET A 179 9.49 -13.47 -9.75
N ILE A 180 8.83 -12.39 -9.30
CA ILE A 180 8.29 -11.31 -10.13
C ILE A 180 9.29 -10.15 -10.24
N PHE A 181 9.85 -9.71 -9.10
CA PHE A 181 10.80 -8.60 -9.04
C PHE A 181 12.23 -9.14 -9.02
N LYS A 182 12.93 -9.04 -10.15
CA LYS A 182 14.31 -9.53 -10.27
C LYS A 182 15.34 -8.59 -9.64
N GLU A 183 15.04 -7.30 -9.61
CA GLU A 183 15.88 -6.28 -8.98
C GLU A 183 15.14 -5.75 -7.76
N MET A 184 15.46 -6.32 -6.59
CA MET A 184 14.86 -5.90 -5.32
C MET A 184 15.78 -4.92 -4.60
N GLY A 185 15.25 -3.74 -4.28
CA GLY A 185 15.96 -2.73 -3.51
C GLY A 185 15.12 -1.50 -3.27
N TRP A 186 14.72 -1.28 -2.02
CA TRP A 186 14.03 -0.05 -1.62
C TRP A 186 15.00 1.15 -1.67
N ASN A 187 14.70 2.11 -2.54
CA ASN A 187 15.43 3.35 -2.66
C ASN A 187 14.89 4.36 -1.65
N TRP A 188 15.66 4.57 -0.58
CA TRP A 188 15.31 5.48 0.52
C TRP A 188 14.98 6.90 0.05
N ASN A 189 15.79 7.46 -0.84
CA ASN A 189 15.60 8.83 -1.33
C ASN A 189 14.35 8.95 -2.20
N GLN A 190 14.05 7.94 -3.02
CA GLN A 190 12.82 7.92 -3.82
C GLN A 190 11.58 7.90 -2.92
N ILE A 191 11.60 7.08 -1.86
CA ILE A 191 10.53 6.98 -0.86
C ILE A 191 10.34 8.31 -0.13
N ILE A 192 11.41 8.87 0.43
CA ILE A 192 11.38 10.18 1.08
C ILE A 192 10.82 11.25 0.16
N ASN A 193 11.33 11.35 -1.07
CA ASN A 193 10.94 12.41 -1.99
C ASN A 193 9.46 12.31 -2.39
N HIS A 194 8.98 11.11 -2.68
CA HIS A 194 7.58 10.88 -3.02
C HIS A 194 6.67 11.18 -1.83
N LEU A 195 6.93 10.58 -0.67
CA LEU A 195 6.07 10.77 0.52
C LEU A 195 6.08 12.22 1.03
N ARG A 196 7.20 12.93 0.89
CA ARG A 196 7.25 14.39 1.14
C ARG A 196 6.33 15.16 0.20
N GLN A 197 6.30 14.82 -1.10
CA GLN A 197 5.38 15.45 -2.04
C GLN A 197 3.93 15.22 -1.64
N GLN A 198 3.59 14.00 -1.20
CA GLN A 198 2.25 13.65 -0.73
C GLN A 198 1.87 14.41 0.54
N ALA A 199 2.81 14.60 1.47
CA ALA A 199 2.58 15.35 2.70
C ALA A 199 2.14 16.82 2.47
N TYR A 200 2.59 17.45 1.38
CA TYR A 200 2.14 18.81 1.03
C TYR A 200 0.68 18.87 0.55
N LEU A 201 0.11 17.75 0.11
CA LEU A 201 -1.23 17.71 -0.49
C LEU A 201 -2.33 17.50 0.55
N VAL A 202 -1.99 17.06 1.75
CA VAL A 202 -2.94 16.82 2.84
C VAL A 202 -2.52 17.62 4.06
N LYS A 203 -3.19 18.74 4.29
CA LYS A 203 -2.91 19.61 5.43
C LYS A 203 -3.12 18.86 6.75
N GLY A 204 -2.17 19.00 7.67
CA GLY A 204 -2.26 18.43 9.01
C GLY A 204 -2.00 16.92 9.09
N LEU A 205 -1.58 16.29 7.99
CA LEU A 205 -1.17 14.90 7.98
C LEU A 205 0.31 14.77 8.35
N GLN A 206 0.59 14.01 9.40
CA GLN A 206 1.93 13.56 9.76
C GLN A 206 2.27 12.28 8.98
N ILE A 207 3.39 12.30 8.26
CA ILE A 207 3.94 11.11 7.59
C ILE A 207 5.32 10.83 8.16
N VAL A 208 5.48 9.63 8.71
CA VAL A 208 6.76 9.14 9.27
C VAL A 208 7.29 8.02 8.37
N ILE A 209 8.59 8.06 8.11
CA ILE A 209 9.29 7.10 7.26
C ILE A 209 10.47 6.58 8.06
N ILE A 210 10.59 5.26 8.18
CA ILE A 210 11.61 4.60 9.01
C ILE A 210 12.36 3.57 8.16
N ASP A 211 13.69 3.60 8.20
CA ASP A 211 14.56 2.60 7.58
C ASP A 211 15.14 1.64 8.61
N ALA A 212 14.35 0.66 9.03
CA ALA A 212 14.77 -0.36 9.98
C ALA A 212 15.44 -1.58 9.32
N ARG A 213 15.81 -1.52 8.03
CA ARG A 213 16.40 -2.67 7.30
C ARG A 213 17.68 -3.21 7.96
N LYS A 214 18.46 -2.33 8.57
CA LYS A 214 19.72 -2.64 9.27
C LYS A 214 19.59 -2.62 10.79
N SER A 215 18.36 -2.61 11.32
CA SER A 215 18.13 -2.65 12.77
C SER A 215 18.69 -3.94 13.36
N GLU A 216 19.55 -3.83 14.36
CA GLU A 216 20.02 -4.96 15.16
C GLU A 216 19.04 -5.29 16.30
N GLU A 217 18.17 -4.35 16.65
CA GLU A 217 17.13 -4.53 17.64
C GLU A 217 15.98 -5.39 17.11
N LYS A 218 15.42 -6.23 17.99
CA LYS A 218 14.24 -7.02 17.68
C LYS A 218 13.00 -6.11 17.61
N LEU A 219 12.55 -5.83 16.40
CA LEU A 219 11.33 -5.07 16.15
C LEU A 219 10.11 -5.81 16.72
N LYS A 220 9.44 -5.20 17.71
CA LYS A 220 8.25 -5.77 18.37
C LYS A 220 6.98 -5.45 17.56
N LEU A 221 6.80 -6.11 16.41
CA LEU A 221 5.68 -5.78 15.52
C LEU A 221 4.30 -6.24 16.00
N ASP A 222 4.22 -7.20 16.93
CA ASP A 222 2.97 -7.87 17.28
C ASP A 222 2.10 -7.12 18.32
N ASN A 223 2.68 -6.19 19.08
CA ASN A 223 1.93 -5.42 20.10
C ASN A 223 2.01 -3.90 19.87
N GLU A 224 2.80 -3.46 18.90
CA GLU A 224 3.16 -2.06 18.74
C GLU A 224 2.60 -1.50 17.44
N VAL A 225 1.99 -0.32 17.54
CA VAL A 225 1.30 0.31 16.41
C VAL A 225 2.27 1.13 15.58
N PHE A 226 2.88 2.18 16.15
CA PHE A 226 3.84 3.03 15.46
C PHE A 226 5.25 2.76 15.96
N LEU A 227 6.17 2.43 15.04
CA LEU A 227 7.57 2.21 15.39
C LEU A 227 8.27 3.50 15.84
N ALA A 228 7.76 4.67 15.43
CA ALA A 228 8.28 5.96 15.86
C ALA A 228 8.26 6.14 17.40
N ASP A 229 7.35 5.45 18.09
CA ASP A 229 7.21 5.52 19.55
C ASP A 229 8.38 4.82 20.29
N PHE A 230 9.21 4.04 19.59
CA PHE A 230 10.21 3.15 20.21
C PHE A 230 11.64 3.69 20.25
N GLN A 231 11.87 4.96 19.89
CA GLN A 231 13.21 5.59 19.90
C GLN A 231 14.31 4.72 19.24
N LEU A 232 13.95 4.00 18.17
CA LEU A 232 14.88 3.14 17.45
C LEU A 232 16.04 3.97 16.90
N GLU A 233 17.28 3.51 17.09
CA GLU A 233 18.49 4.14 16.53
C GLU A 233 18.68 3.80 15.05
N VAL A 234 17.67 4.12 14.22
CA VAL A 234 17.66 3.85 12.78
C VAL A 234 17.32 5.13 12.00
N PRO A 235 17.72 5.23 10.71
CA PRO A 235 17.36 6.39 9.91
C PRO A 235 15.84 6.57 9.84
N SER A 236 15.38 7.79 10.12
CA SER A 236 13.97 8.15 10.01
C SER A 236 13.81 9.58 9.46
N MET A 237 12.65 9.85 8.88
CA MET A 237 12.26 11.15 8.36
C MET A 237 10.78 11.37 8.66
N SER A 238 10.43 12.58 9.08
CA SER A 238 9.04 12.96 9.36
C SER A 238 8.65 14.20 8.58
N PHE A 239 7.43 14.21 8.05
CA PHE A 239 6.85 15.33 7.32
C PHE A 239 5.53 15.73 7.93
N TYR A 240 5.35 17.03 8.12
CA TYR A 240 4.12 17.65 8.57
C TYR A 240 4.07 19.08 8.02
N PHE A 241 3.02 19.42 7.27
CA PHE A 241 2.91 20.72 6.60
C PHE A 241 1.53 21.35 6.77
N ASP A 242 1.45 22.43 7.55
CA ASP A 242 0.21 23.21 7.71
C ASP A 242 -0.11 24.10 6.51
N GLY A 243 0.92 24.51 5.75
CA GLY A 243 0.80 25.45 4.63
C GLY A 243 0.40 24.81 3.30
N GLY A 244 0.20 23.48 3.25
CA GLY A 244 -0.22 22.76 2.04
C GLY A 244 0.64 23.05 0.80
N LEU A 245 -0.01 23.30 -0.34
CA LEU A 245 0.66 23.62 -1.61
C LEU A 245 1.53 24.88 -1.55
N VAL A 246 1.22 25.85 -0.69
CA VAL A 246 2.08 27.02 -0.50
C VAL A 246 3.44 26.60 0.05
N SER A 247 3.47 25.63 0.97
CA SER A 247 4.72 25.06 1.48
C SER A 247 5.50 24.33 0.38
N LEU A 248 4.83 23.63 -0.53
CA LEU A 248 5.47 22.98 -1.68
C LEU A 248 6.14 23.99 -2.61
N VAL A 249 5.42 25.07 -2.96
CA VAL A 249 5.96 26.13 -3.83
C VAL A 249 7.16 26.82 -3.17
N ARG A 250 7.10 27.09 -1.86
CA ARG A 250 8.24 27.63 -1.10
C ARG A 250 9.45 26.69 -1.15
N PHE A 251 9.23 25.39 -0.95
CA PHE A 251 10.29 24.39 -0.98
C PHE A 251 11.00 24.33 -2.33
N TYR A 252 10.26 24.29 -3.45
CA TYR A 252 10.88 24.27 -4.79
C TYR A 252 11.67 25.53 -5.12
N ASN A 253 11.30 26.67 -4.54
CA ASN A 253 11.97 27.96 -4.78
C ASN A 253 13.07 28.28 -3.75
N GLN A 254 13.41 27.38 -2.82
CA GLN A 254 14.36 27.68 -1.73
C GLN A 254 15.78 28.05 -2.21
N HIS A 255 16.17 27.58 -3.39
CA HIS A 255 17.47 27.89 -4.01
C HIS A 255 17.36 28.89 -5.18
N GLN A 256 16.15 29.37 -5.46
CA GLN A 256 15.89 30.38 -6.49
C GLN A 256 15.79 31.76 -5.84
N LYS A 257 16.04 32.82 -6.60
CA LYS A 257 15.80 34.20 -6.14
C LYS A 257 14.33 34.58 -6.45
N PRO A 258 13.46 34.75 -5.45
CA PRO A 258 12.06 35.11 -5.70
C PRO A 258 11.95 36.51 -6.31
N VAL A 259 11.11 36.67 -7.34
CA VAL A 259 10.84 37.97 -7.97
C VAL A 259 9.78 38.77 -7.19
N HIS A 260 8.86 38.09 -6.51
CA HIS A 260 7.86 38.68 -5.62
C HIS A 260 7.72 37.86 -4.33
N LYS A 261 7.27 38.51 -3.25
CA LYS A 261 7.14 37.88 -1.92
C LYS A 261 5.93 36.97 -1.78
N ASN A 262 4.82 37.30 -2.48
CA ASN A 262 3.54 36.63 -2.30
C ASN A 262 3.41 35.46 -3.28
N ILE A 263 3.14 34.26 -2.78
CA ILE A 263 2.77 33.13 -3.62
C ILE A 263 1.27 33.25 -3.90
N CYS A 264 0.90 33.25 -5.19
CA CYS A 264 -0.49 33.20 -5.58
C CYS A 264 -1.08 31.83 -5.17
N TYR A 265 -2.15 31.85 -4.37
CA TYR A 265 -2.82 30.67 -3.85
C TYR A 265 -4.29 31.03 -3.62
N VAL A 266 -5.20 30.13 -4.00
CA VAL A 266 -6.67 30.27 -3.90
C VAL A 266 -7.22 29.08 -3.15
#